data_AF-D5VRH6-F1
#
_entry.id   AF-D5VRH6-F1
#
_cell.length_a   1.000
_cell.length_b   1.000
_cell.length_c   1.000
_cell.angle_alpha   90.00
_cell.angle_beta   90.00
_cell.angle_gamma   90.00
#
_symmetry.space_group_name_H-M   'P 1'
#
loop_
_entity.id
_entity.type
_entity.pdbx_description
1 polymer ?
#
loop_
_entity_poly.entity_id
_entity_poly.type
_entity_poly.pdbx_seq_one_letter_code
_entity_poly.pdbx_strand_id
1 'polypeptide(L)' 'MIKIELTTLNKYVKTIKCSCGHEFKAVGKRFICPKCKRLLSYEKDKS' A
#
# COMPACT_ATOMS: atom_id res chain seq x y z
N MET A 1 -7.16 -21.67 -18.54
CA MET A 1 -7.41 -21.14 -17.18
C MET A 1 -6.14 -20.42 -16.72
N ILE A 2 -6.17 -19.09 -16.71
CA ILE A 2 -5.03 -18.27 -16.23
C ILE A 2 -5.04 -18.39 -14.71
N LYS A 3 -4.16 -19.24 -14.15
CA LYS A 3 -3.88 -19.24 -12.71
C LYS A 3 -3.13 -17.96 -12.42
N ILE A 4 -3.84 -16.91 -12.03
CA ILE A 4 -3.23 -15.70 -11.47
C ILE A 4 -2.60 -16.13 -10.16
N GLU A 5 -1.31 -16.42 -10.20
CA GLU A 5 -0.49 -16.72 -9.02
C GLU A 5 -0.56 -15.53 -8.06
N LEU A 6 -1.41 -15.62 -7.03
CA LEU A 6 -1.56 -14.62 -5.96
C LEU A 6 -0.22 -14.31 -5.28
N THR A 7 0.76 -15.19 -5.39
CA THR A 7 2.16 -15.02 -4.98
C THR A 7 2.80 -13.76 -5.56
N THR A 8 2.49 -13.40 -6.81
CA THR A 8 3.05 -12.20 -7.46
C THR A 8 2.43 -10.90 -6.94
N LEU A 9 1.14 -10.92 -6.52
CA LEU A 9 0.48 -9.74 -5.97
C LEU A 9 1.11 -9.28 -4.65
N ASN A 10 1.58 -10.24 -3.84
CA ASN A 10 2.20 -9.95 -2.55
C ASN A 10 3.47 -9.09 -2.67
N LYS A 11 4.18 -9.13 -3.80
CA LYS A 11 5.33 -8.24 -4.08
C LYS A 11 4.95 -6.76 -4.18
N TYR A 12 3.70 -6.46 -4.53
CA TYR A 12 3.21 -5.09 -4.69
C TYR A 12 2.45 -4.58 -3.48
N VAL A 13 2.08 -5.47 -2.56
CA VAL A 13 1.45 -5.12 -1.29
C VAL A 13 2.52 -4.62 -0.33
N LYS A 14 2.36 -3.39 0.16
CA LYS A 14 3.20 -2.81 1.19
C LYS A 14 2.38 -2.56 2.44
N THR A 15 2.98 -2.84 3.59
CA THR A 15 2.43 -2.38 4.87
C THR A 15 2.81 -0.92 5.05
N ILE A 16 1.81 -0.06 5.23
CA ILE A 16 1.98 1.35 5.48
C ILE A 16 1.46 1.70 6.87
N LYS A 17 2.26 2.46 7.61
CA LYS A 17 1.86 3.10 8.85
C LYS A 17 1.46 4.54 8.60
N CYS A 18 0.21 4.88 8.86
CA CYS A 18 -0.24 6.26 8.84
C CYS A 18 0.22 7.00 10.11
N SER A 19 0.39 8.33 10.02
CA SER A 19 0.70 9.19 11.18
C SER A 19 -0.32 9.10 12.32
N CYS A 20 -1.55 8.63 12.06
CA CYS A 20 -2.53 8.35 13.12
C CYS A 20 -2.25 7.06 13.91
N GLY A 21 -1.15 6.37 13.62
CA GLY A 21 -0.74 5.11 14.23
C GLY A 21 -1.39 3.86 13.63
N HIS A 22 -2.30 4.01 12.66
CA HIS A 22 -2.96 2.86 12.01
C HIS A 22 -2.07 2.26 10.91
N GLU A 23 -1.92 0.94 10.94
CA GLU A 23 -1.13 0.16 9.98
C GLU A 23 -2.06 -0.65 9.07
N PHE A 24 -1.86 -0.54 7.75
CA PHE A 24 -2.68 -1.24 6.77
C PHE A 24 -1.87 -1.62 5.54
N LYS A 25 -2.36 -2.63 4.82
CA LYS A 25 -1.75 -3.11 3.58
C LYS A 25 -2.34 -2.33 2.40
N ALA A 26 -1.49 -1.75 1.57
CA ALA A 26 -1.89 -0.99 0.40
C ALA A 26 -1.05 -1.41 -0.82
N VAL A 27 -1.64 -1.27 -2.01
CA VAL A 27 -0.97 -1.51 -3.30
C VAL A 27 -0.91 -0.20 -4.06
N GLY A 28 0.26 0.12 -4.62
CA GLY A 28 0.45 1.33 -5.42
C GLY A 28 1.16 2.46 -4.68
N LYS A 29 1.07 3.67 -5.24
CA LYS A 29 1.82 4.86 -4.76
C LYS A 29 0.98 5.79 -3.89
N ARG A 30 -0.34 5.85 -4.11
CA ARG A 30 -1.26 6.72 -3.39
C ARG A 30 -2.31 5.86 -2.69
N PHE A 31 -2.56 6.17 -1.43
CA PHE A 31 -3.53 5.44 -0.62
C PHE A 31 -4.13 6.37 0.43
N ILE A 32 -5.35 6.03 0.85
CA ILE A 32 -6.10 6.79 1.83
C ILE A 32 -6.13 5.98 3.10
N CYS A 33 -5.75 6.59 4.23
CA CYS A 33 -5.86 5.91 5.51
C CYS A 33 -7.35 5.70 5.84
N PRO A 34 -7.80 4.46 6.11
CA PRO A 34 -9.21 4.19 6.41
C PRO A 34 -9.67 4.82 7.73
N LYS A 35 -8.75 5.11 8.66
CA LYS A 35 -9.08 5.67 9.97
C LYS A 35 -9.23 7.20 9.95
N CYS A 36 -8.26 7.91 9.37
CA CYS A 36 -8.23 9.37 9.39
C CYS A 36 -8.54 10.02 8.03
N LYS A 37 -8.82 9.22 6.99
CA LYS A 37 -9.10 9.66 5.61
C LYS A 37 -8.01 10.55 5.00
N ARG A 38 -6.81 10.56 5.59
CA ARG A 38 -5.66 11.30 5.08
C ARG A 38 -5.11 10.60 3.85
N LEU A 39 -4.82 11.39 2.82
CA LEU A 39 -4.13 10.92 1.64
C LEU A 39 -2.63 10.80 1.95
N LEU A 40 -2.07 9.64 1.66
CA LEU A 40 -0.65 9.36 1.79
C LEU A 40 -0.11 8.97 0.41
N SER A 41 1.07 9.46 0.09
CA SER A 41 1.75 9.18 -1.17
C SER A 41 3.14 8.66 -0.85
N TYR A 42 3.44 7.43 -1.24
CA TYR A 42 4.79 6.88 -1.24
C TYR A 42 5.42 7.23 -2.58
N GLU A 43 6.09 8.37 -2.63
CA GLU A 43 7.09 8.62 -3.66
C GLU A 43 8.31 7.79 -3.25
N LYS A 44 8.57 6.70 -4.00
CA LYS A 44 9.92 6.15 -3.98
C LYS A 44 10.77 7.22 -4.65
N ASP A 45 11.43 8.07 -3.86
CA ASP A 45 12.61 8.77 -4.32
C ASP A 45 13.53 7.71 -4.97
N LYS A 46 13.65 7.78 -6.29
CA LYS A 46 14.80 7.24 -6.99
C LYS A 46 15.96 8.17 -6.60
N SER A 47 16.64 7.86 -5.51
CA SER A 47 18.00 8.32 -5.28
C SER A 47 18.98 7.22 -5.65
#